data_AF-A0A2V8RIQ5-F1
#
_entry.id   AF-A0A2V8RIQ5-F1
#
_cell.length_a   1.000
_cell.length_b   1.000
_cell.length_c   1.000
_cell.angle_alpha   90.00
_cell.angle_beta   90.00
_cell.angle_gamma   90.00
#
_symmetry.space_group_name_H-M   'P 1'
#
loop_
_entity.id
_entity.type
_entity.pdbx_description
1 polymer ?
#
loop_
_entity_poly.entity_id
_entity_poly.type
_entity_poly.pdbx_seq_one_letter_code
_entity_poly.pdbx_strand_id
1 'polypeptide(L)'
;MHKRLPLTLAALLFIALSIQSDAIRLRSVALAQTKTIPAPADVLGFTPGDDRKLASWAKVVEYFQKLAAASDRVKFEEIGKSTMGAPFVYATISAPENLKRLDEFKDIQRQLADPRILGAGSADAPVRNSRKARTKEAGEGARDPGDRKAASLIKRGKTVVAITCGIHSTEVGSYLSSMLIAYRLASSNEPEIQEILRNTIILLVPSTNPDGVDIVNNWYQKTLGTPYEGTDPPELYHKYTGHDDNRDWYAFTQVETQLVVDKILNV
;
A
#
# COMPACT_ATOMS: atom_id res chain seq x y z
N MET A 1 65.02 38.52 57.11
CA MET A 1 65.86 38.07 55.98
C MET A 1 64.97 37.34 54.98
N HIS A 2 64.96 37.81 53.72
CA HIS A 2 64.59 37.10 52.48
C HIS A 2 63.15 36.59 52.33
N LYS A 3 62.48 36.58 51.16
CA LYS A 3 62.67 37.13 49.81
C LYS A 3 61.29 36.95 49.13
N ARG A 4 60.94 37.83 48.20
CA ARG A 4 59.77 37.71 47.31
C ARG A 4 60.01 36.61 46.24
N LEU A 5 58.95 35.91 45.80
CA LEU A 5 58.70 35.62 44.38
C LEU A 5 57.22 35.21 44.15
N PRO A 6 56.58 35.63 43.03
CA PRO A 6 55.17 35.38 42.74
C PRO A 6 54.97 34.19 41.80
N LEU A 7 53.80 33.55 41.82
CA LEU A 7 53.43 32.58 40.78
C LEU A 7 52.02 32.88 40.25
N THR A 8 52.02 33.74 39.24
CA THR A 8 51.07 33.71 38.11
C THR A 8 51.03 32.31 37.50
N LEU A 9 50.00 31.49 37.79
CA LEU A 9 49.46 30.49 36.87
C LEU A 9 48.18 29.82 37.43
N ALA A 10 47.09 30.58 37.59
CA ALA A 10 45.79 30.02 38.01
C ALA A 10 44.65 30.45 37.08
N ALA A 11 44.92 30.51 35.77
CA ALA A 11 43.93 30.94 34.78
C ALA A 11 43.92 30.09 33.49
N LEU A 12 44.34 28.82 33.55
CA LEU A 12 44.29 27.91 32.40
C LEU A 12 43.70 26.53 32.70
N LEU A 13 43.04 26.34 33.85
CA LEU A 13 42.43 25.06 34.21
C LEU A 13 40.91 25.12 34.45
N PHE A 14 40.21 26.07 33.80
CA PHE A 14 38.74 26.13 33.82
C PHE A 14 38.08 26.36 32.44
N ILE A 15 38.82 26.13 31.34
CA ILE A 15 38.23 26.12 29.98
C ILE A 15 38.26 24.71 29.35
N ALA A 16 38.93 23.74 29.97
CA ALA A 16 39.02 22.39 29.42
C ALA A 16 37.87 21.44 29.83
N LEU A 17 37.01 21.82 30.79
CA LEU A 17 35.96 20.93 31.32
C LEU A 17 34.53 21.23 30.85
N SER A 18 34.32 22.20 29.96
CA SER A 18 32.99 22.48 29.40
C SER A 18 32.79 21.89 28.00
N ILE A 19 33.86 21.41 27.36
CA ILE A 19 33.83 20.90 25.97
C ILE A 19 33.57 19.38 25.92
N GLN A 20 33.71 18.66 27.04
CA GLN A 20 33.48 17.20 27.08
C GLN A 20 32.01 16.81 27.26
N SER A 21 31.15 17.73 27.69
CA SER A 21 29.72 17.47 27.92
C SER A 21 28.93 17.28 26.60
N ASP A 22 29.33 18.00 25.55
CA ASP A 22 28.65 17.92 24.24
C ASP A 22 29.11 16.71 23.43
N ALA A 23 30.37 16.29 23.58
CA ALA A 23 30.91 15.11 22.91
C ALA A 23 30.27 13.79 23.40
N ILE A 24 29.80 13.75 24.65
CA ILE A 24 29.13 12.57 25.22
C ILE A 24 27.63 12.57 24.85
N ARG A 25 26.98 13.73 24.68
CA ARG A 25 25.60 13.80 24.18
C ARG A 25 25.46 13.50 22.67
N LEU A 26 26.55 13.62 21.91
CA LEU A 26 26.58 13.27 20.47
C LEU A 26 26.86 11.78 20.19
N ARG A 27 27.13 10.95 21.22
CA ARG A 27 27.37 9.49 21.05
C ARG A 27 26.20 8.58 21.39
N SER A 28 25.06 9.15 21.77
CA SER A 28 23.79 8.42 21.87
C SER A 28 22.80 8.84 20.78
N VAL A 29 23.30 9.20 19.58
CA VAL A 29 22.54 8.88 18.37
C VAL A 29 22.60 7.36 18.30
N ALA A 30 21.59 6.72 18.90
CA ALA A 30 21.40 5.30 18.87
C ALA A 30 21.73 4.80 17.46
N LEU A 31 22.53 3.74 17.36
CA LEU A 31 22.43 2.85 16.21
C LEU A 31 20.99 2.36 16.17
N ALA A 32 20.07 3.16 15.62
CA ALA A 32 18.87 2.65 15.03
C ALA A 32 19.41 1.75 13.93
N GLN A 33 19.40 0.44 14.16
CA GLN A 33 19.54 -0.51 13.07
C GLN A 33 18.54 -0.07 12.02
N THR A 34 19.02 0.45 10.89
CA THR A 34 18.19 0.68 9.72
C THR A 34 17.66 -0.70 9.37
N LYS A 35 16.40 -0.97 9.68
CA LYS A 35 15.77 -2.25 9.40
C LYS A 35 15.83 -2.43 7.89
N THR A 36 16.68 -3.34 7.43
CA THR A 36 16.84 -3.59 6.00
C THR A 36 15.52 -4.10 5.46
N ILE A 37 14.97 -3.41 4.45
CA ILE A 37 13.76 -3.84 3.77
C ILE A 37 14.11 -5.07 2.92
N PRO A 38 13.44 -6.23 3.12
CA PRO A 38 13.78 -7.45 2.39
C PRO A 38 13.39 -7.30 0.92
N ALA A 39 14.32 -7.61 0.02
CA ALA A 39 14.01 -7.78 -1.39
C ALA A 39 13.19 -9.08 -1.58
N PRO A 40 12.37 -9.20 -2.64
CA PRO A 40 11.63 -10.43 -2.90
C PRO A 40 12.55 -11.67 -2.95
N ALA A 41 13.73 -11.55 -3.56
CA ALA A 41 14.70 -12.64 -3.65
C ALA A 41 15.16 -13.17 -2.28
N ASP A 42 15.20 -12.33 -1.23
CA ASP A 42 15.59 -12.75 0.12
C ASP A 42 14.57 -13.70 0.77
N VAL A 43 13.31 -13.68 0.28
CA VAL A 43 12.21 -14.51 0.81
C VAL A 43 11.89 -15.68 -0.13
N LEU A 44 11.92 -15.42 -1.45
CA LEU A 44 11.60 -16.39 -2.48
C LEU A 44 12.77 -17.34 -2.79
N GLY A 45 14.01 -16.89 -2.60
CA GLY A 45 15.21 -17.60 -3.04
C GLY A 45 15.49 -17.49 -4.53
N PHE A 46 14.76 -16.63 -5.25
CA PHE A 46 14.95 -16.30 -6.67
C PHE A 46 14.38 -14.91 -6.95
N THR A 47 14.81 -14.28 -8.04
CA THR A 47 14.27 -12.99 -8.47
C THR A 47 12.95 -13.21 -9.20
N PRO A 48 11.86 -12.50 -8.86
CA PRO A 48 10.64 -12.54 -9.66
C PRO A 48 10.94 -12.31 -11.14
N GLY A 49 10.61 -13.29 -11.99
CA GLY A 49 10.92 -13.29 -13.42
C GLY A 49 12.11 -14.18 -13.83
N ASP A 50 12.83 -14.78 -12.87
CA ASP A 50 13.84 -15.79 -13.16
C ASP A 50 13.23 -16.98 -13.92
N ASP A 51 13.99 -17.49 -14.90
CA ASP A 51 13.53 -18.58 -15.75
C ASP A 51 13.17 -19.81 -14.93
N ARG A 52 12.01 -20.39 -15.24
CA ARG A 52 11.48 -21.59 -14.59
C ARG A 52 11.29 -21.47 -13.07
N LYS A 53 11.01 -20.26 -12.56
CA LYS A 53 10.72 -20.00 -11.15
C LYS A 53 9.33 -19.36 -10.95
N LEU A 54 8.50 -20.00 -10.13
CA LEU A 54 7.21 -19.48 -9.67
C LEU A 54 7.18 -19.50 -8.13
N ALA A 55 6.41 -18.58 -7.55
CA ALA A 55 6.21 -18.51 -6.11
C ALA A 55 4.83 -19.08 -5.76
N SER A 56 4.77 -19.96 -4.75
CA SER A 56 3.49 -20.35 -4.15
C SER A 56 2.82 -19.17 -3.48
N TRP A 57 1.50 -19.23 -3.32
CA TRP A 57 0.74 -18.19 -2.64
C TRP A 57 1.22 -17.99 -1.20
N ALA A 58 1.56 -19.07 -0.49
CA ALA A 58 2.15 -19.00 0.84
C ALA A 58 3.44 -18.15 0.88
N LYS A 59 4.29 -18.25 -0.15
CA LYS A 59 5.52 -17.45 -0.26
C LYS A 59 5.24 -15.98 -0.57
N VAL A 60 4.22 -15.70 -1.38
CA VAL A 60 3.75 -14.33 -1.63
C VAL A 60 3.25 -13.69 -0.33
N VAL A 61 2.41 -14.39 0.43
CA VAL A 61 1.89 -13.93 1.72
C VAL A 61 3.03 -13.71 2.73
N GLU A 62 3.96 -14.66 2.84
CA GLU A 62 5.15 -14.55 3.69
C GLU A 62 5.96 -13.28 3.35
N TYR A 63 6.16 -13.00 2.07
CA TYR A 63 6.89 -11.82 1.61
C TYR A 63 6.19 -10.52 2.06
N PHE A 64 4.89 -10.38 1.82
CA PHE A 64 4.17 -9.16 2.20
C PHE A 64 4.10 -8.95 3.71
N GLN A 65 3.99 -10.03 4.51
CA GLN A 65 4.09 -9.95 5.97
C GLN A 65 5.47 -9.45 6.42
N LYS A 66 6.56 -10.00 5.86
CA LYS A 66 7.92 -9.54 6.17
C LYS A 66 8.16 -8.10 5.74
N LEU A 67 7.62 -7.71 4.58
CA LEU A 67 7.71 -6.34 4.08
C LEU A 67 7.01 -5.34 5.01
N ALA A 68 5.78 -5.64 5.42
CA ALA A 68 5.01 -4.81 6.35
C ALA A 68 5.66 -4.73 7.74
N ALA A 69 6.26 -5.82 8.21
CA ALA A 69 7.04 -5.79 9.44
C ALA A 69 8.28 -4.88 9.30
N ALA A 70 8.90 -4.82 8.12
CA ALA A 70 10.14 -4.09 7.89
C ALA A 70 9.99 -2.61 7.55
N SER A 71 8.85 -2.20 6.95
CA SER A 71 8.63 -0.84 6.45
C SER A 71 7.50 -0.13 7.17
N ASP A 72 7.72 1.12 7.57
CA ASP A 72 6.67 2.02 8.09
C ASP A 72 5.75 2.58 7.00
N ARG A 73 6.00 2.24 5.74
CA ARG A 73 5.22 2.63 4.55
C ARG A 73 4.20 1.58 4.12
N VAL A 74 4.16 0.42 4.79
CA VAL A 74 3.34 -0.72 4.38
C VAL A 74 2.48 -1.22 5.54
N LYS A 75 1.17 -1.27 5.32
CA LYS A 75 0.22 -2.02 6.17
C LYS A 75 -0.24 -3.24 5.40
N PHE A 76 -0.18 -4.41 6.01
CA PHE A 76 -0.63 -5.68 5.44
C PHE A 76 -1.90 -6.15 6.15
N GLU A 77 -2.89 -6.58 5.38
CA GLU A 77 -4.17 -7.06 5.90
C GLU A 77 -4.60 -8.33 5.17
N GLU A 78 -5.00 -9.34 5.94
CA GLU A 78 -5.80 -10.46 5.45
C GLU A 78 -7.29 -10.11 5.65
N ILE A 79 -8.06 -10.11 4.58
CA ILE A 79 -9.45 -9.63 4.56
C ILE A 79 -10.48 -10.74 4.46
N GLY A 80 -10.04 -11.98 4.30
CA GLY A 80 -10.92 -13.14 4.17
C GLY A 80 -10.17 -14.35 3.64
N LYS A 81 -10.95 -15.35 3.23
CA LYS A 81 -10.46 -16.56 2.56
C LYS A 81 -11.06 -16.66 1.16
N SER A 82 -10.28 -17.19 0.23
CA SER A 82 -10.73 -17.59 -1.10
C SER A 82 -11.66 -18.81 -1.04
N THR A 83 -12.16 -19.21 -2.21
CA THR A 83 -13.03 -20.37 -2.40
C THR A 83 -12.41 -21.67 -1.86
N MET A 84 -11.10 -21.86 -2.04
CA MET A 84 -10.36 -23.03 -1.55
C MET A 84 -9.64 -22.79 -0.20
N GLY A 85 -9.88 -21.65 0.45
CA GLY A 85 -9.40 -21.38 1.80
C GLY A 85 -8.04 -20.68 1.91
N ALA A 86 -7.45 -20.28 0.78
CA ALA A 86 -6.25 -19.45 0.78
C ALA A 86 -6.53 -18.08 1.40
N PRO A 87 -5.58 -17.50 2.17
CA PRO A 87 -5.76 -16.15 2.72
C PRO A 87 -5.86 -15.13 1.58
N PHE A 88 -6.92 -14.32 1.59
CA PHE A 88 -7.08 -13.21 0.65
C PHE A 88 -6.50 -11.95 1.29
N VAL A 89 -5.49 -11.35 0.66
CA VAL A 89 -4.66 -10.32 1.28
C VAL A 89 -4.45 -9.12 0.39
N TYR A 90 -4.18 -7.97 1.00
CA TYR A 90 -3.71 -6.78 0.29
C TYR A 90 -2.76 -5.96 1.16
N ALA A 91 -2.04 -5.05 0.53
CA ALA A 91 -1.17 -4.09 1.20
C ALA A 91 -1.62 -2.65 0.93
N THR A 92 -1.74 -1.86 1.99
CA THR A 92 -1.86 -0.39 1.89
C THR A 92 -0.46 0.21 1.95
N ILE A 93 -0.04 0.90 0.90
CA ILE A 93 1.30 1.47 0.76
C ILE A 93 1.21 2.99 0.56
N SER A 94 1.85 3.77 1.43
CA SER A 94 1.88 5.24 1.36
C SER A 94 2.98 5.82 2.25
N ALA A 95 3.16 7.14 2.23
CA ALA A 95 4.02 7.82 3.21
C ALA A 95 3.54 7.55 4.66
N PRO A 96 4.43 7.42 5.65
CA PRO A 96 4.05 7.14 7.03
C PRO A 96 3.07 8.17 7.62
N GLU A 97 3.20 9.44 7.22
CA GLU A 97 2.30 10.54 7.62
C GLU A 97 0.88 10.33 7.09
N ASN A 98 0.76 9.75 5.88
CA ASN A 98 -0.54 9.43 5.31
C ASN A 98 -1.17 8.23 6.02
N LEU A 99 -0.38 7.19 6.32
CA LEU A 99 -0.86 5.99 6.99
C LEU A 99 -1.35 6.25 8.43
N LYS A 100 -0.79 7.26 9.11
CA LYS A 100 -1.28 7.76 10.41
C LYS A 100 -2.66 8.43 10.33
N ARG A 101 -3.03 8.91 9.13
CA ARG A 101 -4.30 9.61 8.84
C ARG A 101 -5.22 8.79 7.95
N LEU A 102 -4.98 7.48 7.82
CA LEU A 102 -5.69 6.62 6.88
C LEU A 102 -7.22 6.67 7.09
N ASP A 103 -7.69 6.65 8.33
CA ASP A 103 -9.12 6.70 8.64
C ASP A 103 -9.77 8.04 8.24
N GLU A 104 -9.03 9.16 8.35
CA GLU A 104 -9.48 10.45 7.83
C GLU A 104 -9.66 10.39 6.31
N PHE A 105 -8.71 9.79 5.59
CA PHE A 105 -8.77 9.69 4.13
C PHE A 105 -9.88 8.73 3.67
N LYS A 106 -10.12 7.63 4.39
CA LYS A 106 -11.26 6.73 4.14
C LYS A 106 -12.58 7.49 4.29
N ASP A 107 -12.77 8.26 5.36
CA ASP A 107 -13.99 9.05 5.55
C ASP A 107 -14.17 10.13 4.46
N ILE A 108 -13.08 10.79 4.04
CA ILE A 108 -13.12 11.75 2.92
C ILE A 108 -13.58 11.05 1.63
N GLN A 109 -13.02 9.89 1.30
CA GLN A 109 -13.40 9.13 0.09
C GLN A 109 -14.86 8.68 0.16
N ARG A 110 -15.32 8.16 1.29
CA ARG A 110 -16.72 7.79 1.52
C ARG A 110 -17.67 8.98 1.30
N GLN A 111 -17.32 10.16 1.80
CA GLN A 111 -18.12 11.37 1.60
C GLN A 111 -18.13 11.84 0.14
N LEU A 112 -17.01 11.72 -0.57
CA LEU A 112 -16.92 12.10 -1.98
C LEU A 112 -17.63 11.10 -2.91
N ALA A 113 -17.66 9.81 -2.54
CA ALA A 113 -18.31 8.76 -3.31
C ALA A 113 -19.85 8.86 -3.30
N ASP A 114 -20.44 9.44 -2.25
CA ASP A 114 -21.89 9.62 -2.14
C ASP A 114 -22.30 11.11 -2.18
N PRO A 115 -22.72 11.65 -3.33
CA PRO A 115 -23.12 13.06 -3.42
C PRO A 115 -24.35 13.40 -2.59
N ARG A 116 -25.15 12.42 -2.15
CA ARG A 116 -26.36 12.66 -1.34
C ARG A 116 -26.03 13.17 0.06
N ILE A 117 -24.84 12.85 0.57
CA ILE A 117 -24.37 13.27 1.91
C ILE A 117 -23.47 14.52 1.88
N LEU A 118 -23.19 15.05 0.69
CA LEU A 118 -22.44 16.30 0.54
C LEU A 118 -23.30 17.54 0.74
N GLY A 119 -24.57 17.48 0.34
CA GLY A 119 -25.53 18.59 0.41
C GLY A 119 -26.47 18.59 1.62
N ALA A 120 -26.37 17.61 2.53
CA ALA A 120 -27.35 17.38 3.58
C ALA A 120 -27.28 18.42 4.73
N GLY A 121 -27.77 19.63 4.44
CA GLY A 121 -28.85 20.22 5.21
C GLY A 121 -30.17 20.01 4.45
N SER A 122 -31.14 19.40 5.12
CA SER A 122 -32.50 19.03 4.67
C SER A 122 -32.65 17.69 3.94
N ALA A 123 -33.39 16.81 4.58
CA ALA A 123 -33.96 15.59 4.03
C ALA A 123 -35.18 15.87 3.11
N ASP A 124 -35.26 17.05 2.49
CA ASP A 124 -36.43 17.49 1.70
C ASP A 124 -36.07 18.33 0.45
N ALA A 125 -34.81 18.40 0.04
CA ALA A 125 -34.48 19.04 -1.24
C ALA A 125 -34.89 18.10 -2.40
N PRO A 126 -35.82 18.50 -3.28
CA PRO A 126 -36.21 17.66 -4.42
C PRO A 126 -34.96 17.40 -5.26
N VAL A 127 -34.86 16.19 -5.82
CA VAL A 127 -33.87 15.83 -6.86
C VAL A 127 -34.03 16.79 -8.02
N ARG A 128 -33.33 17.92 -7.94
CA ARG A 128 -33.43 18.99 -8.93
C ARG A 128 -32.61 18.52 -10.11
N ASN A 129 -33.30 17.98 -11.11
CA ASN A 129 -32.76 17.57 -12.39
C ASN A 129 -31.90 18.72 -12.95
N SER A 130 -30.58 18.62 -12.80
CA SER A 130 -29.63 19.74 -12.86
C SER A 130 -29.36 20.25 -14.28
N ARG A 131 -30.16 19.83 -15.26
CA ARG A 131 -30.08 20.32 -16.64
C ARG A 131 -30.77 21.65 -16.90
N LYS A 132 -31.57 22.20 -15.96
CA LYS A 132 -32.39 23.40 -16.24
C LYS A 132 -32.06 24.68 -15.44
N ALA A 133 -30.96 24.74 -14.70
CA ALA A 133 -30.57 25.92 -13.92
C ALA A 133 -29.15 26.45 -14.20
N ARG A 134 -28.60 26.22 -15.39
CA ARG A 134 -27.46 27.01 -15.90
C ARG A 134 -27.97 28.18 -16.74
N THR A 135 -28.75 29.06 -16.14
CA THR A 135 -28.85 30.43 -16.65
C THR A 135 -27.60 31.17 -16.17
N LYS A 136 -26.88 31.75 -17.15
CA LYS A 136 -25.79 32.70 -16.94
C LYS A 136 -26.23 33.75 -15.91
N GLU A 137 -25.28 34.26 -15.13
CA GLU A 137 -25.42 35.31 -14.09
C GLU A 137 -25.54 34.85 -12.62
N ALA A 138 -24.68 33.91 -12.20
CA ALA A 138 -24.29 33.85 -10.78
C ALA A 138 -22.83 34.30 -10.67
N GLY A 139 -22.61 35.48 -10.06
CA GLY A 139 -21.28 35.94 -9.69
C GLY A 139 -20.56 34.91 -8.82
N GLU A 140 -19.23 35.00 -8.76
CA GLU A 140 -18.29 34.06 -8.13
C GLU A 140 -18.55 33.73 -6.63
N GLY A 141 -19.59 34.28 -6.01
CA GLY A 141 -19.86 34.22 -4.56
C GLY A 141 -20.79 33.12 -4.04
N ALA A 142 -21.43 32.29 -4.86
CA ALA A 142 -22.40 31.30 -4.34
C ALA A 142 -22.34 29.92 -5.04
N ARG A 143 -21.22 29.20 -4.88
CA ARG A 143 -21.20 27.74 -5.18
C ARG A 143 -22.16 27.02 -4.24
N ASP A 144 -22.85 25.98 -4.71
CA ASP A 144 -23.71 25.13 -3.88
C ASP A 144 -22.98 24.68 -2.59
N PRO A 145 -23.63 24.61 -1.40
CA PRO A 145 -22.99 24.14 -0.19
C PRO A 145 -22.33 22.75 -0.34
N GLY A 146 -22.94 21.85 -1.13
CA GLY A 146 -22.36 20.57 -1.49
C GLY A 146 -21.09 20.72 -2.31
N ASP A 147 -21.09 21.58 -3.33
CA ASP A 147 -19.89 21.88 -4.13
C ASP A 147 -18.75 22.46 -3.28
N ARG A 148 -19.05 23.33 -2.32
CA ARG A 148 -18.04 23.88 -1.40
C ARG A 148 -17.47 22.81 -0.48
N LYS A 149 -18.32 21.93 0.06
CA LYS A 149 -17.90 20.80 0.89
C LYS A 149 -17.02 19.84 0.08
N ALA A 150 -17.45 19.46 -1.13
CA ALA A 150 -16.67 18.63 -2.04
C ALA A 150 -15.31 19.24 -2.35
N ALA A 151 -15.24 20.53 -2.69
CA ALA A 151 -13.98 21.21 -2.95
C ALA A 151 -13.02 21.22 -1.73
N SER A 152 -13.57 21.36 -0.52
CA SER A 152 -12.79 21.27 0.72
C SER A 152 -12.25 19.86 0.96
N LEU A 153 -13.09 18.84 0.76
CA LEU A 153 -12.72 17.43 0.88
C LEU A 153 -11.64 17.05 -0.14
N ILE A 154 -11.78 17.45 -1.41
CA ILE A 154 -10.79 17.21 -2.47
C ILE A 154 -9.44 17.84 -2.10
N LYS A 155 -9.43 19.06 -1.55
CA LYS A 155 -8.18 19.73 -1.13
C LYS A 155 -7.47 19.02 0.02
N ARG A 156 -8.21 18.34 0.89
CA ARG A 156 -7.68 17.64 2.07
C ARG A 156 -7.39 16.17 1.81
N GLY A 157 -8.06 15.57 0.85
CA GLY A 157 -7.99 14.15 0.53
C GLY A 157 -6.68 13.73 -0.11
N LYS A 158 -6.57 12.43 -0.35
CA LYS A 158 -5.48 11.81 -1.12
C LYS A 158 -6.06 11.02 -2.27
N THR A 159 -5.32 10.95 -3.36
CA THR A 159 -5.64 10.04 -4.46
C THR A 159 -5.43 8.62 -3.99
N VAL A 160 -6.47 7.79 -4.11
CA VAL A 160 -6.38 6.35 -3.84
C VAL A 160 -6.17 5.63 -5.16
N VAL A 161 -5.16 4.76 -5.23
CA VAL A 161 -4.83 3.96 -6.41
C VAL A 161 -4.94 2.49 -6.03
N ALA A 162 -5.93 1.78 -6.60
CA ALA A 162 -6.03 0.34 -6.45
C ALA A 162 -5.30 -0.37 -7.60
N ILE A 163 -4.41 -1.29 -7.26
CA ILE A 163 -3.68 -2.15 -8.19
C ILE A 163 -4.03 -3.59 -7.84
N THR A 164 -4.79 -4.25 -8.72
CA THR A 164 -5.16 -5.66 -8.58
C THR A 164 -4.36 -6.50 -9.56
N CYS A 165 -3.69 -7.54 -9.06
CA CYS A 165 -2.89 -8.44 -9.88
C CYS A 165 -3.54 -9.83 -9.97
N GLY A 166 -3.03 -10.65 -10.89
CA GLY A 166 -3.24 -12.10 -10.92
C GLY A 166 -4.68 -12.60 -11.01
N ILE A 167 -5.60 -11.84 -11.62
CA ILE A 167 -7.01 -12.30 -11.77
C ILE A 167 -7.09 -13.60 -12.59
N HIS A 168 -6.28 -13.69 -13.64
CA HIS A 168 -5.95 -14.93 -14.32
C HIS A 168 -4.59 -15.41 -13.83
N SER A 169 -4.55 -16.51 -13.08
CA SER A 169 -3.31 -16.94 -12.44
C SER A 169 -2.27 -17.50 -13.41
N THR A 170 -2.66 -17.85 -14.64
CA THR A 170 -1.72 -18.22 -15.72
C THR A 170 -0.89 -17.03 -16.20
N GLU A 171 -1.33 -15.79 -15.94
CA GLU A 171 -0.59 -14.55 -16.22
C GLU A 171 0.46 -14.29 -15.13
N VAL A 172 1.40 -15.23 -14.96
CA VAL A 172 2.31 -15.32 -13.79
C VAL A 172 3.14 -14.07 -13.52
N GLY A 173 3.44 -13.27 -14.56
CA GLY A 173 4.18 -12.02 -14.42
C GLY A 173 3.45 -10.98 -13.57
N SER A 174 2.12 -11.03 -13.52
CA SER A 174 1.30 -10.05 -12.81
C SER A 174 1.49 -10.13 -11.29
N TYR A 175 1.25 -11.30 -10.69
CA TYR A 175 1.37 -11.46 -9.23
C TYR A 175 2.82 -11.38 -8.76
N LEU A 176 3.79 -11.87 -9.56
CA LEU A 176 5.22 -11.76 -9.27
C LEU A 176 5.68 -10.30 -9.25
N SER A 177 5.22 -9.49 -10.21
CA SER A 177 5.56 -8.07 -10.30
C SER A 177 5.00 -7.25 -9.13
N SER A 178 3.90 -7.69 -8.50
CA SER A 178 3.35 -7.03 -7.32
C SER A 178 4.39 -6.90 -6.19
N MET A 179 5.24 -7.93 -6.01
CA MET A 179 6.29 -7.93 -4.99
C MET A 179 7.42 -6.94 -5.34
N LEU A 180 7.76 -6.79 -6.61
CA LEU A 180 8.75 -5.80 -7.07
C LEU A 180 8.24 -4.36 -6.89
N ILE A 181 6.97 -4.12 -7.21
CA ILE A 181 6.31 -2.82 -7.00
C ILE A 181 6.31 -2.49 -5.51
N ALA A 182 5.85 -3.42 -4.66
CA ALA A 182 5.80 -3.23 -3.22
C ALA A 182 7.19 -2.96 -2.64
N TYR A 183 8.21 -3.72 -3.06
CA TYR A 183 9.60 -3.53 -2.65
C TYR A 183 10.09 -2.11 -2.98
N ARG A 184 9.90 -1.66 -4.22
CA ARG A 184 10.38 -0.34 -4.66
C ARG A 184 9.72 0.78 -3.86
N LEU A 185 8.42 0.71 -3.64
CA LEU A 185 7.69 1.70 -2.84
C LEU A 185 8.11 1.68 -1.36
N ALA A 186 8.35 0.50 -0.80
CA ALA A 186 8.72 0.35 0.60
C ALA A 186 10.18 0.75 0.90
N SER A 187 11.09 0.58 -0.05
CA SER A 187 12.54 0.72 0.16
C SER A 187 13.16 1.97 -0.47
N SER A 188 12.62 2.49 -1.57
CA SER A 188 13.30 3.55 -2.33
C SER A 188 13.19 4.91 -1.64
N ASN A 189 14.29 5.67 -1.66
CA ASN A 189 14.36 7.06 -1.23
C ASN A 189 14.52 8.03 -2.41
N GLU A 190 14.32 7.54 -3.64
CA GLU A 190 14.31 8.39 -4.83
C GLU A 190 13.25 9.50 -4.69
N PRO A 191 13.54 10.75 -5.06
CA PRO A 191 12.61 11.88 -4.92
C PRO A 191 11.24 11.61 -5.55
N GLU A 192 11.23 10.95 -6.72
CA GLU A 192 10.01 10.57 -7.44
C GLU A 192 9.15 9.59 -6.64
N ILE A 193 9.74 8.52 -6.09
CA ILE A 193 9.02 7.55 -5.27
C ILE A 193 8.47 8.22 -3.99
N GLN A 194 9.27 9.09 -3.36
CA GLN A 194 8.81 9.84 -2.20
C GLN A 194 7.65 10.79 -2.54
N GLU A 195 7.66 11.39 -3.72
CA GLU A 195 6.56 12.23 -4.20
C GLU A 195 5.28 11.43 -4.45
N ILE A 196 5.37 10.25 -5.08
CA ILE A 196 4.26 9.33 -5.25
C ILE A 196 3.65 9.02 -3.88
N LEU A 197 4.45 8.53 -2.94
CA LEU A 197 4.00 8.11 -1.61
C LEU A 197 3.37 9.25 -0.79
N ARG A 198 3.88 10.48 -0.92
CA ARG A 198 3.30 11.65 -0.24
C ARG A 198 1.91 12.01 -0.78
N ASN A 199 1.64 11.75 -2.06
CA ASN A 199 0.42 12.19 -2.73
C ASN A 199 -0.64 11.10 -2.88
N THR A 200 -0.25 9.82 -2.79
CA THR A 200 -1.16 8.69 -3.04
C THR A 200 -1.27 7.74 -1.84
N ILE A 201 -2.40 7.04 -1.77
CA ILE A 201 -2.58 5.83 -0.97
C ILE A 201 -2.75 4.69 -1.97
N ILE A 202 -1.83 3.73 -1.98
CA ILE A 202 -1.85 2.60 -2.91
C ILE A 202 -2.44 1.39 -2.21
N LEU A 203 -3.49 0.80 -2.78
CA LEU A 203 -4.05 -0.48 -2.36
C LEU A 203 -3.56 -1.54 -3.35
N LEU A 204 -2.61 -2.37 -2.93
CA LEU A 204 -2.00 -3.39 -3.79
C LEU A 204 -2.51 -4.77 -3.39
N VAL A 205 -3.24 -5.43 -4.30
CA VAL A 205 -3.72 -6.80 -4.15
C VAL A 205 -2.79 -7.72 -4.94
N PRO A 206 -1.95 -8.54 -4.28
CA PRO A 206 -0.93 -9.33 -4.97
C PRO A 206 -1.51 -10.36 -5.94
N SER A 207 -2.67 -10.93 -5.60
CA SER A 207 -3.49 -11.72 -6.51
C SER A 207 -4.95 -11.62 -6.08
N THR A 208 -5.85 -11.42 -7.05
CA THR A 208 -7.29 -11.58 -6.85
C THR A 208 -7.77 -13.02 -7.04
N ASN A 209 -6.88 -13.91 -7.49
CA ASN A 209 -7.12 -15.34 -7.60
C ASN A 209 -5.96 -16.10 -6.90
N PRO A 210 -5.95 -16.15 -5.56
CA PRO A 210 -4.88 -16.81 -4.81
C PRO A 210 -4.87 -18.33 -4.98
N ASP A 211 -6.05 -18.95 -5.15
CA ASP A 211 -6.18 -20.39 -5.38
C ASP A 211 -5.53 -20.79 -6.70
N GLY A 212 -5.82 -20.05 -7.76
CA GLY A 212 -5.23 -20.25 -9.07
C GLY A 212 -3.70 -20.09 -9.08
N VAL A 213 -3.14 -19.22 -8.23
CA VAL A 213 -1.67 -19.10 -8.10
C VAL A 213 -1.06 -20.42 -7.65
N ASP A 214 -1.64 -21.07 -6.64
CA ASP A 214 -1.15 -22.37 -6.16
C ASP A 214 -1.43 -23.49 -7.17
N ILE A 215 -2.59 -23.51 -7.85
CA ILE A 215 -2.89 -24.48 -8.91
C ILE A 215 -1.83 -24.41 -10.03
N VAL A 216 -1.57 -23.20 -10.56
CA VAL A 216 -0.59 -22.97 -11.62
C VAL A 216 0.83 -23.31 -11.15
N ASN A 217 1.21 -22.86 -9.95
CA ASN A 217 2.51 -23.17 -9.38
C ASN A 217 2.72 -24.68 -9.23
N ASN A 218 1.75 -25.39 -8.66
CA ASN A 218 1.84 -26.84 -8.43
C ASN A 218 1.93 -27.62 -9.74
N TRP A 219 1.14 -27.24 -10.75
CA TRP A 219 1.21 -27.84 -12.08
C TRP A 219 2.55 -27.61 -12.75
N TYR A 220 3.06 -26.37 -12.70
CA TYR A 220 4.36 -26.05 -13.27
C TYR A 220 5.49 -26.84 -12.62
N GLN A 221 5.52 -26.91 -11.27
CA GLN A 221 6.53 -27.70 -10.56
C GLN A 221 6.46 -29.20 -10.91
N LYS A 222 5.25 -29.74 -11.08
CA LYS A 222 5.04 -31.16 -11.43
C LYS A 222 5.47 -31.49 -12.87
N THR A 223 5.30 -30.55 -13.80
CA THR A 223 5.55 -30.76 -15.24
C THR A 223 6.91 -30.26 -15.71
N LEU A 224 7.68 -29.64 -14.82
CA LEU A 224 9.01 -29.12 -15.09
C LEU A 224 9.93 -30.19 -15.72
N GLY A 225 10.46 -29.90 -16.90
CA GLY A 225 11.35 -30.79 -17.66
C GLY A 225 10.63 -31.87 -18.47
N THR A 226 9.29 -31.86 -18.50
CA THR A 226 8.48 -32.77 -19.32
C THR A 226 7.93 -32.06 -20.56
N PRO A 227 7.37 -32.78 -21.55
CA PRO A 227 6.69 -32.16 -22.70
C PRO A 227 5.47 -31.29 -22.32
N TYR A 228 5.01 -31.33 -21.08
CA TYR A 228 3.88 -30.55 -20.58
C TYR A 228 4.31 -29.28 -19.81
N GLU A 229 5.61 -29.02 -19.71
CA GLU A 229 6.09 -27.78 -19.07
C GLU A 229 5.49 -26.54 -19.73
N GLY A 230 4.90 -25.66 -18.92
CA GLY A 230 4.28 -24.42 -19.40
C GLY A 230 2.90 -24.58 -20.02
N THR A 231 2.32 -25.78 -20.01
CA THR A 231 0.91 -25.98 -20.38
C THR A 231 -0.02 -25.56 -19.24
N ASP A 232 -1.30 -25.32 -19.56
CA ASP A 232 -2.31 -25.02 -18.55
C ASP A 232 -2.66 -26.27 -17.70
N PRO A 233 -2.90 -26.09 -16.39
CA PRO A 233 -3.36 -27.19 -15.54
C PRO A 233 -4.75 -27.67 -16.01
N PRO A 234 -5.00 -28.99 -16.06
CA PRO A 234 -6.30 -29.55 -16.40
C PRO A 234 -7.27 -29.49 -15.19
N GLU A 235 -7.29 -28.35 -14.48
CA GLU A 235 -8.07 -28.14 -13.26
C GLU A 235 -9.00 -26.93 -13.43
N LEU A 236 -10.20 -27.04 -12.86
CA LEU A 236 -11.14 -25.91 -12.81
C LEU A 236 -10.75 -25.02 -11.63
N TYR A 237 -10.44 -23.75 -11.91
CA TYR A 237 -9.95 -22.80 -10.91
C TYR A 237 -11.05 -22.41 -9.92
N HIS A 238 -12.28 -22.18 -10.43
CA HIS A 238 -13.44 -21.77 -9.64
C HIS A 238 -14.71 -22.50 -10.06
N LYS A 239 -15.58 -22.81 -9.09
CA LYS A 239 -16.74 -23.69 -9.26
C LYS A 239 -17.77 -23.20 -10.29
N TYR A 240 -17.87 -21.89 -10.53
CA TYR A 240 -18.91 -21.31 -11.41
C TYR A 240 -18.36 -20.47 -12.58
N THR A 241 -17.16 -19.90 -12.45
CA THR A 241 -16.54 -19.03 -13.48
C THR A 241 -15.39 -19.71 -14.22
N GLY A 242 -14.91 -20.85 -13.71
CA GLY A 242 -13.69 -21.47 -14.22
C GLY A 242 -12.50 -20.56 -14.04
N HIS A 243 -11.68 -20.39 -15.08
CA HIS A 243 -10.51 -19.51 -15.03
C HIS A 243 -10.84 -18.03 -15.33
N ASP A 244 -12.00 -17.72 -15.92
CA ASP A 244 -12.34 -16.36 -16.38
C ASP A 244 -13.10 -15.58 -15.29
N ASP A 245 -12.43 -15.40 -14.14
CA ASP A 245 -12.98 -14.66 -13.00
C ASP A 245 -13.23 -13.19 -13.33
N ASN A 246 -12.57 -12.68 -14.37
CA ASN A 246 -12.82 -11.36 -14.92
C ASN A 246 -14.16 -11.23 -15.66
N ARG A 247 -15.07 -12.22 -15.54
CA ARG A 247 -16.49 -12.12 -15.91
C ARG A 247 -17.43 -12.04 -14.71
N ASP A 248 -16.93 -12.12 -13.47
CA ASP A 248 -17.80 -12.14 -12.28
C ASP A 248 -18.18 -10.75 -11.75
N TRP A 249 -17.60 -9.67 -12.28
CA TRP A 249 -17.75 -8.29 -11.79
C TRP A 249 -19.16 -7.67 -11.84
N TYR A 250 -20.15 -8.39 -12.38
CA TYR A 250 -21.56 -7.97 -12.36
C TYR A 250 -22.46 -8.92 -11.55
N ALA A 251 -22.02 -10.16 -11.34
CA ALA A 251 -22.81 -11.20 -10.72
C ALA A 251 -22.39 -11.49 -9.27
N PHE A 252 -21.13 -11.19 -8.93
CA PHE A 252 -20.56 -11.34 -7.59
C PHE A 252 -20.77 -12.75 -7.03
N THR A 253 -20.56 -13.77 -7.87
CA THR A 253 -20.77 -15.17 -7.50
C THR A 253 -19.56 -15.78 -6.81
N GLN A 254 -18.36 -15.22 -7.02
CA GLN A 254 -17.12 -15.66 -6.37
C GLN A 254 -16.85 -14.86 -5.10
N VAL A 255 -16.34 -15.55 -4.07
CA VAL A 255 -15.99 -14.91 -2.79
C VAL A 255 -14.84 -13.92 -2.97
N GLU A 256 -13.92 -14.19 -3.89
CA GLU A 256 -12.81 -13.33 -4.28
C GLU A 256 -13.32 -11.98 -4.79
N THR A 257 -14.27 -12.00 -5.72
CA THR A 257 -14.89 -10.77 -6.26
C THR A 257 -15.59 -9.99 -5.16
N GLN A 258 -16.36 -10.67 -4.31
CA GLN A 258 -17.05 -10.05 -3.17
C GLN A 258 -16.05 -9.40 -2.20
N LEU A 259 -14.94 -10.08 -1.88
CA LEU A 259 -13.89 -9.55 -1.01
C LEU A 259 -13.24 -8.29 -1.60
N VAL A 260 -12.94 -8.27 -2.90
CA VAL A 260 -12.38 -7.06 -3.54
C VAL A 260 -13.37 -5.90 -3.47
N VAL A 261 -14.64 -6.14 -3.82
CA VAL A 261 -15.66 -5.09 -3.82
C VAL A 261 -15.92 -4.58 -2.40
N ASP A 262 -16.24 -5.47 -1.46
CA ASP A 262 -16.73 -5.10 -0.13
C ASP A 262 -15.64 -4.64 0.83
N LYS A 263 -14.40 -5.11 0.66
CA LYS A 263 -13.30 -4.86 1.61
C LYS A 263 -12.21 -3.94 1.07
N ILE A 264 -12.11 -3.76 -0.25
CA ILE A 264 -11.04 -2.95 -0.86
C ILE A 264 -11.60 -1.76 -1.63
N LEU A 265 -12.66 -1.94 -2.43
CA LEU A 265 -13.17 -0.88 -3.32
C LEU A 265 -14.31 -0.03 -2.72
N ASN A 266 -15.13 -0.60 -1.83
CA ASN A 266 -16.28 0.06 -1.20
C ASN A 266 -16.04 0.51 0.26
N VAL A 267 -14.80 0.82 0.64
CA VAL A 267 -14.41 1.18 2.03
C VAL A 267 -14.09 2.67 2.23
#